data_AF-A0A822G1I1-F1
#
_entry.id   AF-A0A822G1I1-F1
#
_cell.length_a   1.000
_cell.length_b   1.000
_cell.length_c   1.000
_cell.angle_alpha   90.00
_cell.angle_beta   90.00
_cell.angle_gamma   90.00
#
_symmetry.space_group_name_H-M   'P 1'
#
loop_
_entity.id
_entity.type
_entity.pdbx_description
1 polymer ?
#
loop_
_entity_poly.entity_id
_entity_poly.type
_entity_poly.pdbx_seq_one_letter_code
_entity_poly.pdbx_strand_id
1 'polypeptide(L)'
;MGPIVRAADFLPQISKPYYVSNNDFAKGFYLIISGLFKKLIISDFIYSNFVSYVFDEPQRFTGLECLFAAYGFAVVIYCDFSGYTNIAIGLAKWLGFDIPDNFNLPYTSTNITDFWKRWHISLSSWLKDYLYIPLGGNRKGVVRKYLNLIITMLIGGLWHGASFTFIIWGLMHGCALAIHKLWVQKSSTVLHKFKQTTIFSLA
;
A
#
# COMPACT_ATOMS: atom_id res chain seq x y z
N MET A 1 -10.49 2.46 -8.77
CA MET A 1 -9.38 1.87 -9.56
C MET A 1 -9.22 0.41 -9.15
N GLY A 2 -9.25 -0.53 -10.10
CA GLY A 2 -8.96 -1.95 -9.81
C GLY A 2 -7.46 -2.21 -9.59
N PRO A 3 -7.06 -3.39 -9.11
CA PRO A 3 -5.66 -3.78 -9.03
C PRO A 3 -4.95 -3.67 -10.38
N ILE A 4 -3.69 -3.21 -10.37
CA ILE A 4 -2.84 -3.21 -11.57
C ILE A 4 -2.41 -4.65 -11.86
N VAL A 5 -2.73 -5.13 -13.07
CA VAL A 5 -2.40 -6.49 -13.52
C VAL A 5 -1.34 -6.43 -14.62
N ARG A 6 -0.45 -7.41 -14.66
CA ARG A 6 0.55 -7.54 -15.73
C ARG A 6 0.01 -8.38 -16.87
N ALA A 7 0.35 -7.98 -18.09
CA ALA A 7 -0.03 -8.73 -19.29
C ALA A 7 0.45 -10.19 -19.23
N ALA A 8 1.66 -10.43 -18.72
CA ALA A 8 2.20 -11.78 -18.57
C ALA A 8 1.36 -12.69 -17.66
N ASP A 9 0.71 -12.12 -16.64
CA ASP A 9 -0.12 -12.87 -15.68
C ASP A 9 -1.57 -13.00 -16.19
N PHE A 10 -2.06 -12.00 -16.94
CA PHE A 10 -3.46 -11.90 -17.36
C PHE A 10 -3.75 -12.56 -18.72
N LEU A 11 -2.90 -12.33 -19.74
CA LEU A 11 -3.13 -12.83 -21.10
C LEU A 11 -3.29 -14.36 -21.17
N PRO A 12 -2.50 -15.18 -20.43
CA PRO A 12 -2.70 -16.62 -20.43
C PRO A 12 -4.05 -17.07 -19.86
N GLN A 13 -4.72 -16.23 -19.06
CA GLN A 13 -6.04 -16.54 -18.51
C GLN A 13 -7.15 -16.31 -19.55
N ILE A 14 -7.00 -15.32 -20.43
CA ILE A 14 -7.96 -15.03 -21.51
C ILE A 14 -8.06 -16.19 -22.50
N SER A 15 -6.94 -16.88 -22.77
CA SER A 15 -6.91 -18.02 -23.68
C SER A 15 -7.52 -19.30 -23.09
N LYS A 16 -7.86 -19.31 -21.80
CA LYS A 16 -8.50 -20.47 -21.16
C LYS A 16 -10.02 -20.41 -21.37
N PRO A 17 -10.70 -21.57 -21.51
CA PRO A 17 -12.15 -21.59 -21.53
C PRO A 17 -12.70 -21.03 -20.22
N TYR A 18 -13.83 -20.33 -20.32
CA TYR A 18 -14.52 -19.79 -19.15
C TYR A 18 -14.95 -20.91 -18.19
N TYR A 19 -14.56 -20.77 -16.93
CA TYR A 19 -14.90 -21.69 -15.86
C TYR A 19 -14.94 -20.96 -14.52
N VAL A 20 -15.98 -21.19 -13.72
CA VAL A 20 -16.14 -20.64 -12.38
C VAL A 20 -16.64 -21.75 -11.47
N SER A 21 -15.88 -22.10 -10.43
CA SER A 21 -16.31 -23.07 -9.44
C SER A 21 -17.26 -22.46 -8.41
N ASN A 22 -17.99 -23.30 -7.67
CA ASN A 22 -18.80 -22.85 -6.53
C ASN A 22 -17.97 -22.08 -5.48
N ASN A 23 -16.70 -22.46 -5.31
CA ASN A 23 -15.78 -21.78 -4.40
C ASN A 23 -15.41 -20.39 -4.92
N ASP A 24 -15.18 -20.23 -6.23
CA ASP A 24 -14.88 -18.94 -6.85
C ASP A 24 -16.10 -18.02 -6.79
N PHE A 25 -17.29 -18.57 -6.99
CA PHE A 25 -18.54 -17.85 -6.82
C PHE A 25 -18.70 -17.34 -5.37
N ALA A 26 -18.53 -18.21 -4.38
CA ALA A 26 -18.64 -17.84 -2.96
C ALA A 26 -17.60 -16.80 -2.53
N LYS A 27 -16.34 -16.95 -2.99
CA LYS A 27 -15.28 -15.95 -2.76
C LYS A 27 -15.62 -14.61 -3.42
N GLY A 28 -16.07 -14.63 -4.67
CA GLY A 28 -16.48 -13.42 -5.37
C GLY A 28 -17.62 -12.69 -4.65
N PHE A 29 -18.63 -13.44 -4.19
CA PHE A 29 -19.73 -12.91 -3.39
C PHE A 29 -19.22 -12.24 -2.10
N TYR A 30 -18.40 -12.95 -1.32
CA TYR A 30 -17.82 -12.42 -0.10
C TYR A 30 -17.02 -11.13 -0.34
N LEU A 31 -16.20 -11.09 -1.39
CA LEU A 31 -15.39 -9.92 -1.74
C LEU A 31 -16.26 -8.73 -2.15
N ILE A 32 -17.30 -8.95 -2.96
CA ILE A 32 -18.22 -7.89 -3.39
C ILE A 32 -18.99 -7.34 -2.19
N ILE A 33 -19.61 -8.19 -1.37
CA ILE A 33 -20.39 -7.75 -0.21
C ILE A 33 -19.52 -7.05 0.83
N SER A 34 -18.35 -7.63 1.16
CA SER A 34 -17.41 -6.98 2.09
C SER A 34 -16.88 -5.66 1.54
N GLY A 35 -16.68 -5.56 0.23
CA GLY A 35 -16.23 -4.33 -0.41
C GLY A 35 -17.30 -3.24 -0.40
N LEU A 36 -18.55 -3.59 -0.72
CA LEU A 36 -19.71 -2.69 -0.64
C LEU A 36 -19.92 -2.20 0.79
N PHE A 37 -19.80 -3.08 1.78
CA PHE A 37 -19.91 -2.69 3.19
C PHE A 37 -18.83 -1.68 3.59
N LYS A 38 -17.55 -1.95 3.28
CA LYS A 38 -16.46 -1.00 3.56
C LYS A 38 -16.68 0.34 2.88
N LYS A 39 -17.09 0.34 1.61
CA LYS A 39 -17.26 1.57 0.83
C LYS A 39 -18.47 2.37 1.29
N LEU A 40 -19.65 1.78 1.25
CA LEU A 40 -20.92 2.49 1.45
C LEU A 40 -21.23 2.73 2.94
N ILE A 41 -20.92 1.75 3.79
CA ILE A 41 -21.33 1.80 5.20
C ILE A 41 -20.25 2.40 6.08
N ILE A 42 -18.98 2.13 5.83
CA ILE A 42 -17.89 2.67 6.64
C ILE A 42 -17.37 3.98 6.05
N SER A 43 -16.84 3.92 4.82
CA SER A 43 -16.11 5.05 4.23
C SER A 43 -17.04 6.23 3.96
N ASP A 44 -18.10 6.03 3.18
CA ASP A 44 -19.01 7.11 2.78
C ASP A 44 -19.76 7.69 4.00
N PHE A 45 -20.10 6.86 4.99
CA PHE A 45 -20.71 7.30 6.23
C PHE A 45 -19.77 8.20 7.05
N ILE A 46 -18.54 7.76 7.33
CA ILE A 46 -17.57 8.55 8.12
C ILE A 46 -17.21 9.83 7.39
N TYR A 47 -17.06 9.77 6.05
CA TYR A 47 -16.74 10.95 5.27
C TYR A 47 -17.87 11.99 5.31
N SER A 48 -19.10 11.57 5.00
CA SER A 48 -20.24 12.48 4.84
C SER A 48 -20.82 12.98 6.16
N ASN A 49 -20.60 12.26 7.27
CA ASN A 49 -21.16 12.64 8.58
C ASN A 49 -20.14 13.24 9.54
N PHE A 50 -18.85 13.25 9.18
CA PHE A 50 -17.82 13.76 10.09
C PHE A 50 -16.65 14.43 9.35
N VAL A 51 -15.88 13.67 8.56
CA VAL A 51 -14.60 14.16 8.02
C VAL A 51 -14.77 15.37 7.10
N SER A 52 -15.79 15.37 6.24
CA SER A 52 -16.07 16.48 5.32
C SER A 52 -16.28 17.80 6.06
N TYR A 53 -17.19 17.84 7.04
CA TYR A 53 -17.46 19.06 7.82
C TYR A 53 -16.21 19.64 8.49
N VAL A 54 -15.37 18.79 9.09
CA VAL A 54 -14.15 19.23 9.76
C VAL A 54 -13.10 19.72 8.76
N PHE A 55 -13.01 19.12 7.58
CA PHE A 55 -12.03 19.52 6.57
C PHE A 55 -12.44 20.77 5.79
N ASP A 56 -13.74 21.02 5.63
CA ASP A 56 -14.27 22.20 4.93
C ASP A 56 -14.07 23.48 5.75
N GLU A 57 -14.28 23.44 7.08
CA GLU A 57 -14.14 24.59 7.98
C GLU A 57 -13.39 24.25 9.29
N PRO A 58 -12.10 23.86 9.23
CA PRO A 58 -11.37 23.34 10.39
C PRO A 58 -11.23 24.35 11.54
N GLN A 59 -11.33 25.65 11.27
CA GLN A 59 -11.24 26.70 12.29
C GLN A 59 -12.44 26.70 13.25
N ARG A 60 -13.55 26.04 12.89
CA ARG A 60 -14.76 25.92 13.72
C ARG A 60 -14.70 24.77 14.71
N PHE A 61 -13.67 23.92 14.62
CA PHE A 61 -13.49 22.74 15.43
C PHE A 61 -12.26 22.86 16.32
N THR A 62 -12.28 22.15 17.43
CA THR A 62 -11.15 22.03 18.34
C THR A 62 -10.02 21.23 17.70
N GLY A 63 -8.79 21.39 18.20
CA GLY A 63 -7.64 20.61 17.74
C GLY A 63 -7.83 19.09 17.90
N LEU A 64 -8.60 18.65 18.91
CA LEU A 64 -8.90 17.24 19.13
C LEU A 64 -9.87 16.69 18.06
N GLU A 65 -10.89 17.47 17.68
CA GLU A 65 -11.81 17.11 16.60
C GLU A 65 -11.09 17.04 15.26
N CYS A 66 -10.22 18.00 14.97
CA CYS A 66 -9.34 17.97 13.79
C CYS A 66 -8.44 16.73 13.76
N LEU A 67 -7.90 16.32 14.91
CA LEU A 67 -7.10 15.11 15.02
C LEU A 67 -7.94 13.85 14.73
N PHE A 68 -9.14 13.75 15.30
CA PHE A 68 -10.04 12.64 15.02
C PHE A 68 -10.48 12.61 13.55
N ALA A 69 -10.72 13.76 12.93
CA ALA A 69 -11.03 13.85 11.51
C ALA A 69 -9.86 13.36 10.64
N ALA A 70 -8.60 13.66 11.02
CA ALA A 70 -7.43 13.15 10.31
C ALA A 70 -7.32 11.61 10.38
N TYR A 71 -7.55 11.01 11.56
CA TYR A 71 -7.60 9.55 11.69
C TYR A 71 -8.82 8.94 10.99
N GLY A 72 -9.98 9.60 11.08
CA GLY A 72 -11.20 9.22 10.36
C GLY A 72 -10.96 9.19 8.86
N PHE A 73 -10.24 10.18 8.32
CA PHE A 73 -9.88 10.24 6.91
C PHE A 73 -8.94 9.09 6.49
N ALA A 74 -8.04 8.66 7.36
CA ALA A 74 -7.22 7.46 7.10
C ALA A 74 -8.09 6.20 6.94
N VAL A 75 -9.12 6.04 7.79
CA VAL A 75 -10.10 4.96 7.67
C VAL A 75 -10.91 5.10 6.37
N VAL A 76 -11.39 6.30 6.05
CA VAL A 76 -12.12 6.61 4.81
C VAL A 76 -11.32 6.16 3.58
N ILE A 77 -10.06 6.60 3.45
CA ILE A 77 -9.21 6.24 2.30
C ILE A 77 -9.03 4.72 2.22
N TYR A 78 -8.73 4.06 3.35
CA TYR A 78 -8.53 2.63 3.35
C TYR A 78 -9.79 1.86 2.97
N CYS A 79 -10.93 2.16 3.57
CA CYS A 79 -12.20 1.48 3.33
C CYS A 79 -12.75 1.77 1.94
N ASP A 80 -12.58 3.00 1.44
CA ASP A 80 -12.91 3.37 0.07
C ASP A 80 -12.13 2.50 -0.92
N PHE A 81 -10.80 2.54 -0.80
CA PHE A 81 -9.95 1.89 -1.78
C PHE A 81 -9.99 0.36 -1.67
N SER A 82 -9.85 -0.18 -0.44
CA SER A 82 -10.00 -1.62 -0.22
C SER A 82 -11.39 -2.11 -0.65
N GLY A 83 -12.44 -1.32 -0.42
CA GLY A 83 -13.79 -1.61 -0.85
C GLY A 83 -13.88 -1.77 -2.37
N TYR A 84 -13.44 -0.76 -3.12
CA TYR A 84 -13.41 -0.80 -4.58
C TYR A 84 -12.59 -1.96 -5.12
N THR A 85 -11.40 -2.23 -4.57
CA THR A 85 -10.57 -3.33 -5.07
C THR A 85 -11.16 -4.68 -4.74
N ASN A 86 -11.80 -4.87 -3.58
CA ASN A 86 -12.48 -6.12 -3.25
C ASN A 86 -13.63 -6.39 -4.23
N ILE A 87 -14.44 -5.37 -4.54
CA ILE A 87 -15.50 -5.48 -5.55
C ILE A 87 -14.91 -5.87 -6.90
N ALA A 88 -13.83 -5.21 -7.35
CA ALA A 88 -13.18 -5.51 -8.61
C ALA A 88 -12.62 -6.95 -8.67
N ILE A 89 -11.97 -7.42 -7.59
CA ILE A 89 -11.45 -8.80 -7.49
C ILE A 89 -12.59 -9.81 -7.50
N GLY A 90 -13.69 -9.54 -6.78
CA GLY A 90 -14.84 -10.43 -6.75
C GLY A 90 -15.55 -10.53 -8.10
N LEU A 91 -15.70 -9.40 -8.81
CA LEU A 91 -16.24 -9.39 -10.18
C LEU A 91 -15.30 -10.13 -11.15
N ALA A 92 -13.98 -9.90 -11.04
CA ALA A 92 -13.00 -10.62 -11.86
C ALA A 92 -13.10 -12.14 -11.65
N LYS A 93 -13.28 -12.59 -10.39
CA LYS A 93 -13.50 -14.02 -10.08
C LYS A 93 -14.75 -14.58 -10.75
N TRP A 94 -15.86 -13.86 -10.74
CA TRP A 94 -17.08 -14.26 -11.44
C TRP A 94 -16.96 -14.23 -12.96
N LEU A 95 -16.00 -13.48 -13.51
CA LEU A 95 -15.65 -13.51 -14.92
C LEU A 95 -14.62 -14.61 -15.28
N GLY A 96 -14.20 -15.42 -14.31
CA GLY A 96 -13.21 -16.48 -14.51
C GLY A 96 -11.76 -16.01 -14.47
N PHE A 97 -11.49 -14.83 -13.91
CA PHE A 97 -10.14 -14.25 -13.83
C PHE A 97 -9.61 -14.15 -12.40
N ASP A 98 -8.33 -14.47 -12.27
CA ASP A 98 -7.54 -14.27 -11.07
C ASP A 98 -6.69 -13.00 -11.19
N ILE A 99 -7.08 -11.97 -10.44
CA ILE A 99 -6.32 -10.72 -10.29
C ILE A 99 -5.78 -10.59 -8.85
N PRO A 100 -4.63 -9.91 -8.64
CA PRO A 100 -3.96 -9.87 -7.35
C PRO A 100 -4.69 -9.00 -6.33
N ASP A 101 -4.53 -9.35 -5.05
CA ASP A 101 -4.99 -8.53 -3.93
C ASP A 101 -4.25 -7.21 -3.85
N ASN A 102 -4.96 -6.15 -3.45
CA ASN A 102 -4.35 -4.82 -3.31
C ASN A 102 -4.08 -4.42 -1.86
N PHE A 103 -4.70 -5.08 -0.88
CA PHE A 103 -4.57 -4.75 0.54
C PHE A 103 -4.47 -6.02 1.40
N ASN A 104 -3.58 -6.00 2.40
CA ASN A 104 -3.41 -7.09 3.36
C ASN A 104 -3.17 -6.56 4.77
N LEU A 105 -4.25 -6.11 5.43
CA LEU A 105 -4.24 -5.57 6.79
C LEU A 105 -3.11 -4.53 7.01
N PRO A 106 -3.05 -3.45 6.23
CA PRO A 106 -1.91 -2.53 6.23
C PRO A 106 -1.66 -1.86 7.59
N TYR A 107 -2.69 -1.59 8.38
CA TYR A 107 -2.55 -0.94 9.68
C TYR A 107 -2.01 -1.85 10.79
N THR A 108 -1.86 -3.15 10.54
CA THR A 108 -1.15 -4.05 11.47
C THR A 108 0.36 -4.09 11.20
N SER A 109 0.85 -3.32 10.21
CA SER A 109 2.27 -3.26 9.89
C SER A 109 3.09 -2.71 11.05
N THR A 110 4.24 -3.33 11.32
CA THR A 110 5.16 -2.90 12.39
C THR A 110 6.16 -1.84 11.94
N ASN A 111 6.28 -1.60 10.63
CA ASN A 111 7.21 -0.64 10.05
C ASN A 111 6.76 -0.21 8.65
N ILE A 112 7.34 0.90 8.16
CA ILE A 112 6.98 1.50 6.87
C ILE A 112 7.26 0.59 5.66
N THR A 113 8.27 -0.29 5.73
CA THR A 113 8.52 -1.24 4.64
C THR A 113 7.46 -2.34 4.59
N ASP A 114 7.00 -2.81 5.75
CA ASP A 114 5.89 -3.76 5.83
C ASP A 114 4.56 -3.12 5.42
N PHE A 115 4.32 -1.87 5.79
CA PHE A 115 3.17 -1.09 5.34
C PHE A 115 3.06 -1.09 3.81
N TRP A 116 4.13 -0.74 3.09
CA TRP A 116 4.15 -0.72 1.61
C TRP A 116 4.05 -2.10 0.94
N LYS A 117 4.28 -3.18 1.69
CA LYS A 117 4.02 -4.56 1.22
C LYS A 117 2.55 -4.97 1.39
N ARG A 118 1.78 -4.22 2.17
CA ARG A 118 0.38 -4.51 2.54
C ARG A 118 -0.60 -3.47 2.01
N TRP A 119 -0.12 -2.28 1.66
CA TRP A 119 -0.87 -1.18 1.09
C TRP A 119 -0.66 -1.09 -0.42
N HIS A 120 -1.76 -1.01 -1.17
CA HIS A 120 -1.78 -0.87 -2.62
C HIS A 120 -0.76 -1.76 -3.35
N ILE A 121 -0.77 -3.05 -3.01
CA ILE A 121 0.25 -4.04 -3.37
C ILE A 121 0.53 -4.07 -4.87
N SER A 122 -0.51 -3.96 -5.71
CA SER A 122 -0.36 -3.98 -7.17
C SER A 122 0.46 -2.78 -7.69
N LEU A 123 0.23 -1.57 -7.18
CA LEU A 123 1.03 -0.38 -7.52
C LEU A 123 2.43 -0.47 -6.93
N SER A 124 2.55 -0.84 -5.66
CA SER A 124 3.84 -0.98 -4.98
C SER A 124 4.77 -1.96 -5.72
N SER A 125 4.23 -3.09 -6.17
CA SER A 125 4.96 -4.06 -6.98
C SER A 125 5.25 -3.57 -8.39
N TRP A 126 4.33 -2.84 -9.02
CA TRP A 126 4.56 -2.23 -10.33
C TRP A 126 5.68 -1.19 -10.29
N LEU A 127 5.64 -0.25 -9.34
CA LEU A 127 6.70 0.74 -9.11
C LEU A 127 8.05 0.05 -8.85
N LYS A 128 8.05 -1.03 -8.07
CA LYS A 128 9.28 -1.79 -7.82
C LYS A 128 9.87 -2.37 -9.12
N ASP A 129 9.05 -3.05 -9.92
CA ASP A 129 9.53 -3.83 -11.05
C ASP A 129 9.77 -2.97 -12.31
N TYR A 130 9.00 -1.91 -12.51
CA TYR A 130 9.08 -1.05 -13.69
C TYR A 130 9.83 0.28 -13.47
N LEU A 131 10.11 0.65 -12.22
CA LEU A 131 10.84 1.89 -11.92
C LEU A 131 12.07 1.65 -11.04
N TYR A 132 11.90 1.09 -9.84
CA TYR A 132 13.00 0.93 -8.90
C TYR A 132 14.12 0.01 -9.41
N ILE A 133 13.78 -1.17 -9.94
CA ILE A 133 14.75 -2.13 -10.47
C ILE A 133 15.48 -1.56 -11.70
N PRO A 134 14.78 -1.01 -12.72
CA PRO A 134 15.43 -0.36 -13.87
C PRO A 134 16.37 0.80 -13.50
N LEU A 135 16.07 1.58 -12.47
CA LEU A 135 16.97 2.65 -11.95
C LEU A 135 18.28 2.11 -11.33
N GLY A 136 18.42 0.79 -11.21
CA GLY A 136 19.59 0.10 -10.68
C GLY A 136 19.35 -0.58 -9.34
N GLY A 137 18.13 -0.46 -8.77
CA GLY A 137 17.73 -1.08 -7.51
C GLY A 137 18.78 -0.90 -6.41
N ASN A 138 19.27 -2.02 -5.86
CA ASN A 138 20.31 -2.04 -4.81
C ASN A 138 21.74 -2.22 -5.35
N ARG A 139 21.95 -2.29 -6.67
CA ARG A 139 23.21 -2.81 -7.26
C ARG A 139 24.34 -1.78 -7.33
N LYS A 140 24.02 -0.48 -7.34
CA LYS A 140 24.98 0.63 -7.55
C LYS A 140 25.41 1.31 -6.24
N GLY A 141 25.52 0.54 -5.16
CA GLY A 141 25.94 1.03 -3.84
C GLY A 141 24.84 1.66 -2.99
N VAL A 142 25.21 1.99 -1.74
CA VAL A 142 24.29 2.40 -0.67
C VAL A 142 23.62 3.74 -0.97
N VAL A 143 24.36 4.73 -1.46
CA VAL A 143 23.80 6.06 -1.81
C VAL A 143 22.78 5.95 -2.94
N ARG A 144 23.12 5.23 -4.03
CA ARG A 144 22.23 5.09 -5.18
C ARG A 144 20.95 4.33 -4.83
N LYS A 145 21.02 3.34 -3.94
CA LYS A 145 19.84 2.65 -3.38
C LYS A 145 18.85 3.63 -2.75
N TYR A 146 19.31 4.54 -1.89
CA TYR A 146 18.42 5.49 -1.23
C TYR A 146 17.86 6.54 -2.19
N LEU A 147 18.69 7.04 -3.11
CA LEU A 147 18.23 7.95 -4.16
C LEU A 147 17.16 7.30 -5.05
N ASN A 148 17.40 6.06 -5.51
CA ASN A 148 16.44 5.31 -6.32
C ASN A 148 15.10 5.12 -5.59
N LEU A 149 15.15 4.89 -4.27
CA LEU A 149 13.95 4.71 -3.45
C LEU A 149 13.16 6.02 -3.33
N ILE A 150 13.84 7.14 -3.07
CA ILE A 150 13.21 8.47 -2.99
C ILE A 150 12.61 8.84 -4.34
N ILE A 151 13.35 8.66 -5.44
CA ILE A 151 12.86 8.92 -6.81
C ILE A 151 11.64 8.06 -7.12
N THR A 152 11.65 6.78 -6.75
CA THR A 152 10.52 5.87 -6.97
C THR A 152 9.26 6.37 -6.24
N MET A 153 9.40 6.79 -4.98
CA MET A 153 8.25 7.30 -4.21
C MET A 153 7.80 8.70 -4.66
N LEU A 154 8.71 9.56 -5.13
CA LEU A 154 8.36 10.86 -5.71
C LEU A 154 7.54 10.68 -6.99
N ILE A 155 7.98 9.80 -7.89
CA ILE A 155 7.23 9.47 -9.11
C ILE A 155 5.90 8.80 -8.76
N GLY A 156 5.88 7.92 -7.75
CA GLY A 156 4.65 7.36 -7.20
C GLY A 156 3.69 8.42 -6.65
N GLY A 157 4.21 9.46 -5.98
CA GLY A 157 3.42 10.63 -5.57
C GLY A 157 2.85 11.39 -6.76
N LEU A 158 3.69 11.73 -7.73
CA LEU A 158 3.27 12.41 -8.96
C LEU A 158 2.22 11.62 -9.76
N TRP A 159 2.23 10.29 -9.69
CA TRP A 159 1.20 9.43 -10.29
C TRP A 159 -0.20 9.67 -9.68
N HIS A 160 -0.28 10.08 -8.41
CA HIS A 160 -1.56 10.41 -7.77
C HIS A 160 -2.06 11.83 -8.11
N GLY A 161 -1.17 12.74 -8.52
CA GLY A 161 -1.54 14.07 -9.00
C GLY A 161 -0.36 15.05 -9.01
N ALA A 162 -0.53 16.17 -9.73
CA ALA A 162 0.50 17.19 -9.91
C ALA A 162 0.53 18.26 -8.79
N SER A 163 -0.29 18.11 -7.74
CA SER A 163 -0.28 19.03 -6.60
C SER A 163 1.01 18.87 -5.77
N PHE A 164 1.47 19.97 -5.19
CA PHE A 164 2.63 19.99 -4.29
C PHE A 164 2.48 19.03 -3.10
N THR A 165 1.24 18.78 -2.66
CA THR A 165 0.95 17.82 -1.58
C THR A 165 1.41 16.41 -1.92
N PHE A 166 1.28 15.97 -3.17
CA PHE A 166 1.72 14.64 -3.61
C PHE A 166 3.24 14.52 -3.74
N ILE A 167 3.92 15.61 -4.08
CA ILE A 167 5.39 15.68 -4.08
C ILE A 167 5.90 15.52 -2.65
N ILE A 168 5.34 16.29 -1.71
CA ILE A 168 5.70 16.23 -0.29
C ILE A 168 5.42 14.82 0.25
N TRP A 169 4.25 14.26 -0.03
CA TRP A 169 3.88 12.90 0.37
C TRP A 169 4.87 11.86 -0.16
N GLY A 170 5.23 11.93 -1.45
CA GLY A 170 6.19 11.01 -2.07
C GLY A 170 7.58 11.12 -1.44
N LEU A 171 8.04 12.35 -1.17
CA LEU A 171 9.31 12.61 -0.49
C LEU A 171 9.30 12.05 0.93
N MET A 172 8.25 12.29 1.70
CA MET A 172 8.10 11.81 3.08
C MET A 172 8.18 10.28 3.13
N HIS A 173 7.44 9.58 2.26
CA HIS A 173 7.49 8.12 2.22
C HIS A 173 8.84 7.58 1.72
N GLY A 174 9.45 8.23 0.72
CA GLY A 174 10.80 7.88 0.25
C GLY A 174 11.86 7.99 1.33
N CYS A 175 11.85 9.10 2.08
CA CYS A 175 12.74 9.33 3.21
C CYS A 175 12.48 8.34 4.35
N ALA A 176 11.22 8.10 4.73
CA ALA A 176 10.87 7.14 5.76
C ALA A 176 11.36 5.72 5.43
N LEU A 177 11.21 5.28 4.18
CA LEU A 177 11.72 3.99 3.72
C LEU A 177 13.25 3.93 3.74
N ALA A 178 13.94 5.03 3.38
CA ALA A 178 15.40 5.12 3.43
C ALA A 178 15.92 5.04 4.87
N ILE A 179 15.33 5.80 5.79
CA ILE A 179 15.65 5.79 7.22
C ILE A 179 15.43 4.40 7.81
N HIS A 180 14.29 3.77 7.54
CA HIS A 180 14.03 2.42 8.03
C HIS A 180 15.07 1.41 7.54
N LYS A 181 15.45 1.45 6.25
CA LYS A 181 16.49 0.58 5.70
C LYS A 181 17.88 0.84 6.32
N LEU A 182 18.21 2.10 6.60
CA LEU A 182 19.44 2.46 7.32
C LEU A 182 19.45 1.90 8.75
N TRP A 183 18.34 2.04 9.46
CA TRP A 183 18.20 1.54 10.82
C TRP A 183 18.34 0.02 10.87
N VAL A 184 17.62 -0.72 10.02
CA VAL A 184 17.71 -2.19 9.95
C VAL A 184 19.15 -2.64 9.65
N GLN A 185 19.83 -1.97 8.71
CA GLN A 185 21.22 -2.29 8.37
C GLN A 185 22.14 -2.10 9.57
N LYS A 186 22.10 -0.94 10.26
CA LYS A 186 22.94 -0.69 11.45
C LYS A 186 22.62 -1.66 12.59
N SER A 187 21.35 -1.90 12.89
CA SER A 187 20.92 -2.82 13.95
C SER A 187 21.40 -4.26 13.70
N SER A 188 21.35 -4.72 12.44
CA SER A 188 21.87 -6.05 12.09
C SER A 188 23.39 -6.16 12.27
N THR A 189 24.16 -5.12 11.93
CA THR A 189 25.61 -5.09 12.13
C THR A 189 25.98 -5.07 13.61
N VAL A 190 25.24 -4.30 14.42
CA VAL A 190 25.44 -4.25 15.88
C VAL A 190 25.17 -5.61 16.50
N LEU A 191 24.03 -6.25 16.19
CA LEU A 191 23.69 -7.57 16.69
C LEU A 191 24.71 -8.64 16.30
N HIS A 192 25.24 -8.57 15.07
CA HIS A 192 26.28 -9.49 14.63
C HIS A 192 27.59 -9.28 15.39
N LYS A 193 28.00 -8.03 15.60
CA LYS A 193 29.20 -7.67 16.36
C LYS A 193 29.09 -8.11 17.82
N PHE A 194 27.92 -7.91 18.45
CA PHE A 194 27.66 -8.39 19.81
C PHE A 194 27.75 -9.92 19.91
N LYS A 195 27.11 -10.67 18.98
CA LYS A 195 27.23 -12.14 18.96
C LYS A 195 28.68 -12.62 18.82
N GLN A 196 29.49 -11.96 17.99
CA GLN A 196 30.92 -12.31 17.89
C GLN A 196 31.65 -12.01 19.21
N THR A 197 31.47 -10.83 19.80
CA THR A 197 32.15 -10.47 21.06
C THR A 197 31.78 -11.39 22.23
N THR A 198 30.53 -11.85 22.34
CA THR A 198 30.11 -12.77 23.41
C THR A 198 30.59 -14.21 23.19
N ILE A 199 30.69 -14.68 21.94
CA ILE A 199 31.24 -16.02 21.63
C ILE A 199 32.75 -16.07 21.90
N PHE A 200 33.49 -14.99 21.64
CA PHE A 200 34.93 -14.90 21.93
C PHE A 200 35.26 -14.60 23.40
N SER A 201 34.29 -14.28 24.26
CA SER A 201 34.52 -14.10 25.71
C SER A 201 34.13 -15.32 26.56
N LEU A 202 33.65 -16.40 25.91
CA LEU A 202 33.22 -17.65 26.55
C LEU A 202 34.05 -18.87 26.06
N ALA A 203 35.13 -18.62 25.33
CA ALA A 203 36.15 -19.60 24.91
C ALA A 203 37.51 -19.17 25.45
#